data_AF-A0A1E1XRT4-F1
#
_entry.id   AF-A0A1E1XRT4-F1
#
_cell.length_a   1.000
_cell.length_b   1.000
_cell.length_c   1.000
_cell.angle_alpha   90.00
_cell.angle_beta   90.00
_cell.angle_gamma   90.00
#
_symmetry.space_group_name_H-M   'P 1'
#
loop_
_entity.id
_entity.type
_entity.pdbx_description
1 polymer ?
#
loop_
_entity_poly.entity_id
_entity_poly.type
_entity_poly.pdbx_seq_one_letter_code
_entity_poly.pdbx_strand_id
1 'polypeptide(L)'
;LVGFSGDIDWRPLRFVAPVPENRICSACGLVRKRIVLLPCMHLLCESCSKQCVQDGGRGCPLDRKDFQEEDMEWKETATEAVLCRKVRCWNEDFGCEAVMAASELLNHIQNECKHHSATCTRCSATILCGNVCVHLRSDCSEFILRGSSEGQPKEASSLRTLETLFCEGASEMKAKLQVVVAENKAQIEALNEISHSVSTLGDALENKFVEAADQSRESLARNVGDVSRAVKEEVKECLDASNSKLDEITEKVNSLTPNFRQDVESALRKSYDKVAENGLKIEVLQTKINQNHHKVLRSFEEVQARISLNAGFCHFSITDLSTEIRYVLNNGSVVFKCGRVYLRGYCMRPGVYLKIY
;
A
#
# COMPACT_ATOMS: atom_id res chain seq x y z
N LEU A 1 -27.55 19.12 14.44
CA LEU A 1 -26.46 18.11 14.39
C LEU A 1 -27.07 16.74 14.17
N VAL A 2 -26.34 15.78 13.59
CA VAL A 2 -26.77 14.37 13.48
C VAL A 2 -25.58 13.41 13.58
N GLY A 3 -25.69 12.41 14.45
CA GLY A 3 -24.70 11.34 14.63
C GLY A 3 -23.60 11.66 15.64
N PHE A 4 -23.82 12.64 16.53
CA PHE A 4 -22.82 13.09 17.52
C PHE A 4 -23.20 12.70 18.95
N SER A 5 -24.45 12.90 19.33
CA SER A 5 -25.00 12.45 20.63
C SER A 5 -26.52 12.41 20.56
N GLY A 6 -27.13 11.32 21.04
CA GLY A 6 -28.59 11.14 21.04
C GLY A 6 -29.35 12.22 21.81
N ASP A 7 -28.66 12.91 22.72
CA ASP A 7 -29.19 13.97 23.56
C ASP A 7 -29.50 15.27 22.80
N ILE A 8 -28.64 15.60 21.83
CA ILE A 8 -28.70 16.89 21.10
C ILE A 8 -28.88 16.71 19.59
N ASP A 9 -28.74 15.50 19.07
CA ASP A 9 -29.00 15.19 17.67
C ASP A 9 -30.43 15.56 17.30
N TRP A 10 -30.61 16.08 16.08
CA TRP A 10 -31.89 16.57 15.54
C TRP A 10 -32.48 17.79 16.25
N ARG A 11 -31.81 18.34 17.25
CA ARG A 11 -32.23 19.56 17.93
C ARG A 11 -31.48 20.77 17.38
N PRO A 12 -32.14 21.93 17.22
CA PRO A 12 -31.50 23.15 16.76
C PRO A 12 -30.51 23.64 17.82
N LEU A 13 -29.27 23.93 17.45
CA LEU A 13 -28.27 24.49 18.36
C LEU A 13 -27.87 25.88 17.89
N ARG A 14 -27.82 26.83 18.81
CA ARG A 14 -27.29 28.18 18.56
C ARG A 14 -25.83 28.22 18.99
N PHE A 15 -24.94 27.96 18.05
CA PHE A 15 -23.50 28.07 18.31
C PHE A 15 -23.10 29.52 18.51
N VAL A 16 -22.25 29.78 19.51
CA VAL A 16 -21.69 31.13 19.74
C VAL A 16 -20.76 31.52 18.61
N ALA A 17 -19.93 30.59 18.16
CA ALA A 17 -19.09 30.74 16.98
C ALA A 17 -19.65 29.89 15.83
N PRO A 18 -19.77 30.44 14.61
CA PRO A 18 -20.35 29.72 13.47
C PRO A 18 -19.61 28.41 13.22
N VAL A 19 -20.36 27.36 12.88
CA VAL A 19 -19.76 26.08 12.50
C VAL A 19 -19.01 26.27 11.19
N PRO A 20 -17.76 25.78 11.07
CA PRO A 20 -17.01 25.88 9.81
C PRO A 20 -17.82 25.32 8.63
N GLU A 21 -17.89 26.08 7.53
CA GLU A 21 -18.67 25.70 6.34
C GLU A 21 -18.22 24.34 5.78
N ASN A 22 -16.94 24.02 5.92
CA ASN A 22 -16.37 22.74 5.52
C ASN A 22 -16.83 21.53 6.38
N ARG A 23 -17.80 21.72 7.28
CA ARG A 23 -18.45 20.69 8.11
C ARG A 23 -19.95 20.62 7.90
N ILE A 24 -20.51 21.49 7.07
CA ILE A 24 -21.94 21.59 6.81
C ILE A 24 -22.23 20.94 5.47
N CYS A 25 -23.20 20.02 5.43
CA CYS A 25 -23.67 19.47 4.17
C CYS A 25 -24.28 20.58 3.30
N SER A 26 -23.74 20.80 2.11
CA SER A 26 -24.20 21.81 1.16
C SER A 26 -25.62 21.55 0.65
N ALA A 27 -26.12 20.30 0.69
CA ALA A 27 -27.48 19.97 0.25
C ALA A 27 -28.55 20.14 1.33
N CYS A 28 -28.27 19.73 2.58
CA CYS A 28 -29.30 19.74 3.65
C CYS A 28 -29.00 20.69 4.80
N GLY A 29 -27.86 21.38 4.80
CA GLY A 29 -27.46 22.32 5.86
C GLY A 29 -27.14 21.65 7.21
N LEU A 30 -27.20 20.32 7.30
CA LEU A 30 -26.92 19.61 8.53
C LEU A 30 -25.43 19.32 8.67
N VAL A 31 -24.94 19.49 9.90
CA VAL A 31 -23.64 18.95 10.34
C VAL A 31 -23.85 17.48 10.69
N ARG A 32 -23.18 16.58 9.98
CA ARG A 32 -23.21 15.14 10.22
C ARG A 32 -21.82 14.61 10.50
N LYS A 33 -21.74 13.50 11.24
CA LYS A 33 -20.46 12.87 11.59
C LYS A 33 -19.61 12.53 10.37
N ARG A 34 -20.23 12.00 9.31
CA ARG A 34 -19.58 11.59 8.07
C ARG A 34 -20.05 12.44 6.87
N ILE A 35 -19.10 13.07 6.20
CA ILE A 35 -19.30 13.89 4.99
C ILE A 35 -18.35 13.44 3.89
N VAL A 36 -18.67 13.77 2.65
CA VAL A 36 -17.89 13.51 1.45
C VAL A 36 -17.68 14.82 0.69
N LEU A 37 -16.44 15.07 0.27
CA LEU A 37 -16.11 16.12 -0.68
C LEU A 37 -16.17 15.54 -2.10
N LEU A 38 -17.00 16.14 -2.95
CA LEU A 38 -17.11 15.77 -4.35
C LEU A 38 -16.07 16.51 -5.21
N PRO A 39 -15.73 16.03 -6.41
CA PRO A 39 -14.82 16.71 -7.34
C PRO A 39 -15.26 18.13 -7.73
N CYS A 40 -16.56 18.41 -7.68
CA CYS A 40 -17.12 19.75 -7.88
C CYS A 40 -16.98 20.68 -6.67
N MET A 41 -16.25 20.26 -5.64
CA MET A 41 -15.99 20.98 -4.38
C MET A 41 -17.20 21.17 -3.46
N HIS A 42 -18.32 20.51 -3.74
CA HIS A 42 -19.46 20.48 -2.84
C HIS A 42 -19.31 19.39 -1.77
N LEU A 43 -19.75 19.69 -0.55
CA LEU A 43 -19.72 18.77 0.59
C LEU A 43 -21.10 18.17 0.81
N LEU A 44 -21.22 16.85 0.75
CA LEU A 44 -22.46 16.14 1.05
C LEU A 44 -22.30 15.27 2.28
N CYS A 45 -23.35 15.11 3.08
CA CYS A 45 -23.36 14.10 4.13
C CYS A 45 -23.69 12.71 3.56
N GLU A 46 -23.35 11.65 4.31
CA GLU A 46 -23.52 10.27 3.85
C GLU A 46 -24.93 9.93 3.34
N SER A 47 -26.00 10.41 3.99
CA SER A 47 -27.35 10.12 3.50
C SER A 47 -27.72 10.92 2.25
N CYS A 48 -27.19 12.14 2.07
CA CYS A 48 -27.45 12.92 0.86
C CYS A 48 -26.69 12.34 -0.34
N SER A 49 -25.42 11.93 -0.16
CA SER A 49 -24.66 11.31 -1.26
C SER A 49 -25.26 9.98 -1.69
N LYS A 50 -25.73 9.14 -0.74
CA LYS A 50 -26.43 7.88 -1.07
C LYS A 50 -27.70 8.11 -1.88
N GLN A 51 -28.47 9.15 -1.58
CA GLN A 51 -29.67 9.50 -2.37
C GLN A 51 -29.30 9.91 -3.80
N CYS A 52 -28.19 10.64 -3.98
CA CYS A 52 -27.72 10.99 -5.32
C CYS A 52 -27.44 9.76 -6.18
N VAL A 53 -26.82 8.72 -5.61
CA VAL A 53 -26.49 7.47 -6.33
C VAL A 53 -27.72 6.58 -6.58
N GLN A 54 -28.68 6.57 -5.66
CA GLN A 54 -29.86 5.69 -5.72
C GLN A 54 -30.90 6.13 -6.76
N ASP A 55 -31.02 7.43 -7.05
CA ASP A 55 -32.02 7.97 -7.96
C ASP A 55 -31.63 7.85 -9.46
N GLY A 56 -30.64 7.01 -9.79
CA GLY A 56 -30.13 6.84 -11.15
C GLY A 56 -29.34 8.03 -11.69
N GLY A 57 -29.25 9.12 -10.92
CA GLY A 57 -28.29 10.20 -11.14
C GLY A 57 -26.90 9.76 -10.70
N ARG A 58 -25.87 10.12 -11.47
CA ARG A 58 -24.47 10.06 -11.01
C ARG A 58 -23.90 11.45 -10.86
N GLY A 59 -24.74 12.41 -10.44
CA GLY A 59 -24.42 13.82 -10.43
C GLY A 59 -24.61 14.48 -9.08
N CYS A 60 -23.84 15.53 -8.83
CA CYS A 60 -24.00 16.39 -7.67
C CYS A 60 -25.41 17.01 -7.64
N PRO A 61 -26.12 17.04 -6.51
CA PRO A 61 -27.48 17.56 -6.44
C PRO A 61 -27.53 19.09 -6.60
N LEU A 62 -26.39 19.77 -6.54
CA LEU A 62 -26.30 21.24 -6.60
C LEU A 62 -25.97 21.75 -8.01
N ASP A 63 -24.96 21.16 -8.67
CA ASP A 63 -24.51 21.60 -9.99
C ASP A 63 -24.64 20.53 -11.10
N ARG A 64 -25.19 19.35 -10.77
CA ARG A 64 -25.43 18.23 -11.68
C ARG A 64 -24.17 17.70 -12.38
N LYS A 65 -22.98 18.05 -11.89
CA LYS A 65 -21.73 17.48 -12.42
C LYS A 65 -21.61 16.03 -12.01
N ASP A 66 -21.29 15.19 -12.99
CA ASP A 66 -21.10 13.78 -12.75
C ASP A 66 -19.87 13.52 -11.87
N PHE A 67 -19.96 12.50 -11.02
CA PHE A 67 -18.85 11.99 -10.22
C PHE A 67 -18.89 10.47 -10.16
N GLN A 68 -17.73 9.83 -10.00
CA GLN A 68 -17.66 8.41 -9.65
C GLN A 68 -17.44 8.24 -8.14
N GLU A 69 -17.72 7.05 -7.63
CA GLU A 69 -17.56 6.76 -6.19
C GLU A 69 -16.08 6.75 -5.77
N GLU A 70 -15.18 6.41 -6.69
CA GLU A 70 -13.73 6.41 -6.50
C GLU A 70 -13.16 7.82 -6.32
N ASP A 71 -13.83 8.84 -6.88
CA ASP A 71 -13.40 10.24 -6.80
C ASP A 71 -13.88 10.94 -5.51
N MET A 72 -14.51 10.19 -4.59
CA MET A 72 -15.09 10.71 -3.36
C MET A 72 -14.10 10.71 -2.19
N GLU A 73 -13.85 11.88 -1.62
CA GLU A 73 -13.06 11.99 -0.40
C GLU A 73 -13.95 12.03 0.85
N TRP A 74 -14.03 10.90 1.56
CA TRP A 74 -14.76 10.81 2.82
C TRP A 74 -13.98 11.43 3.99
N LYS A 75 -14.66 12.24 4.78
CA LYS A 75 -14.15 12.86 6.00
C LYS A 75 -15.09 12.58 7.16
N GLU A 76 -14.51 12.13 8.26
CA GLU A 76 -15.22 11.94 9.52
C GLU A 76 -14.86 13.07 10.49
N THR A 77 -15.86 13.54 11.24
CA THR A 77 -15.70 14.59 12.24
C THR A 77 -15.71 13.92 13.61
N ALA A 78 -14.64 14.14 14.39
CA ALA A 78 -14.58 13.67 15.76
C ALA A 78 -15.74 14.25 16.58
N THR A 79 -16.35 13.42 17.43
CA THR A 79 -17.51 13.81 18.22
C THR A 79 -17.18 14.99 19.13
N GLU A 80 -16.03 14.93 19.77
CA GLU A 80 -15.50 15.93 20.70
C GLU A 80 -15.34 17.29 20.01
N ALA A 81 -14.94 17.31 18.74
CA ALA A 81 -14.71 18.55 17.99
C ALA A 81 -15.98 19.37 17.75
N VAL A 82 -17.15 18.71 17.78
CA VAL A 82 -18.45 19.38 17.69
C VAL A 82 -19.03 19.63 19.09
N LEU A 83 -18.93 18.65 19.98
CA LEU A 83 -19.52 18.71 21.32
C LEU A 83 -18.83 19.73 22.25
N CYS A 84 -17.53 20.00 22.06
CA CYS A 84 -16.81 20.99 22.85
C CYS A 84 -17.12 22.44 22.46
N ARG A 85 -17.80 22.66 21.33
CA ARG A 85 -18.12 24.01 20.84
C ARG A 85 -19.16 24.65 21.75
N LYS A 86 -18.99 25.95 21.99
CA LYS A 86 -19.90 26.74 22.82
C LYS A 86 -21.24 26.97 22.13
N VAL A 87 -22.32 26.72 22.85
CA VAL A 87 -23.71 26.94 22.44
C VAL A 87 -24.46 27.77 23.48
N ARG A 88 -25.49 28.47 23.03
CA ARG A 88 -26.46 29.17 23.88
C ARG A 88 -27.57 28.22 24.31
N CYS A 89 -28.11 28.45 25.50
CA CYS A 89 -29.25 27.70 26.02
C CYS A 89 -30.47 27.81 25.09
N TRP A 90 -31.26 26.74 24.95
CA TRP A 90 -32.52 26.79 24.17
C TRP A 90 -33.54 27.77 24.75
N ASN A 91 -33.44 28.08 26.03
CA ASN A 91 -34.31 29.04 26.71
C ASN A 91 -33.75 30.48 26.66
N GLU A 92 -32.83 30.79 25.74
CA GLU A 92 -32.30 32.15 25.54
C GLU A 92 -33.42 33.16 25.26
N ASP A 93 -34.40 32.80 24.42
CA ASP A 93 -35.54 33.66 24.10
C ASP A 93 -36.44 33.91 25.33
N PHE A 94 -36.27 33.13 26.40
CA PHE A 94 -36.96 33.26 27.68
C PHE A 94 -36.06 33.86 28.78
N GLY A 95 -34.90 34.41 28.42
CA GLY A 95 -33.99 35.14 29.31
C GLY A 95 -32.82 34.32 29.85
N CYS A 96 -32.60 33.08 29.38
CA CYS A 96 -31.42 32.32 29.79
C CYS A 96 -30.16 32.76 29.03
N GLU A 97 -29.25 33.47 29.68
CA GLU A 97 -27.99 33.94 29.08
C GLU A 97 -26.85 32.90 29.11
N ALA A 98 -27.13 31.68 29.57
CA ALA A 98 -26.11 30.66 29.77
C ALA A 98 -25.46 30.21 28.44
N VAL A 99 -24.12 30.16 28.45
CA VAL A 99 -23.27 29.66 27.38
C VAL A 99 -22.42 28.51 27.92
N MET A 100 -22.45 27.36 27.25
CA MET A 100 -21.80 26.12 27.70
C MET A 100 -21.33 25.27 26.53
N ALA A 101 -20.58 24.19 26.78
CA ALA A 101 -20.29 23.22 25.72
C ALA A 101 -21.57 22.51 25.26
N ALA A 102 -21.66 22.15 23.98
CA ALA A 102 -22.84 21.44 23.47
C ALA A 102 -23.11 20.11 24.19
N SER A 103 -22.07 19.44 24.70
CA SER A 103 -22.20 18.26 25.58
C SER A 103 -22.91 18.53 26.90
N GLU A 104 -22.82 19.75 27.42
CA GLU A 104 -23.36 20.13 28.74
C GLU A 104 -24.78 20.70 28.65
N LEU A 105 -25.25 20.99 27.43
CA LEU A 105 -26.52 21.68 27.18
C LEU A 105 -27.72 20.97 27.80
N LEU A 106 -27.82 19.65 27.64
CA LEU A 106 -28.94 18.90 28.22
C LEU A 106 -28.89 18.89 29.74
N ASN A 107 -27.70 18.76 30.35
CA ASN A 107 -27.58 18.80 31.79
C ASN A 107 -28.04 20.14 32.35
N HIS A 108 -27.61 21.24 31.74
CA HIS A 108 -28.07 22.57 32.12
C HIS A 108 -29.59 22.71 31.99
N ILE A 109 -30.15 22.29 30.85
CA ILE A 109 -31.59 22.38 30.64
C ILE A 109 -32.33 21.53 31.67
N GLN A 110 -31.94 20.29 31.90
CA GLN A 110 -32.69 19.42 32.80
C GLN A 110 -32.56 19.81 34.29
N ASN A 111 -31.37 20.25 34.71
CA ASN A 111 -31.03 20.32 36.12
C ASN A 111 -30.79 21.74 36.66
N GLU A 112 -30.52 22.72 35.80
CA GLU A 112 -30.03 24.04 36.23
C GLU A 112 -30.89 25.21 35.72
N CYS A 113 -31.54 25.05 34.56
CA CYS A 113 -32.19 26.16 33.87
C CYS A 113 -33.50 26.56 34.56
N LYS A 114 -33.58 27.82 35.00
CA LYS A 114 -34.79 28.41 35.62
C LYS A 114 -35.76 29.05 34.62
N HIS A 115 -35.38 29.10 33.35
CA HIS A 115 -36.10 29.82 32.29
C HIS A 115 -36.94 28.91 31.39
N HIS A 116 -37.32 27.72 31.86
CA HIS A 116 -38.23 26.86 31.11
C HIS A 116 -39.55 27.56 30.85
N SER A 117 -40.02 27.46 29.62
CA SER A 117 -41.38 27.89 29.28
C SER A 117 -42.38 26.76 29.48
N ALA A 118 -43.61 27.14 29.81
CA ALA A 118 -44.77 26.28 29.90
C ALA A 118 -45.97 27.02 29.28
N THR A 119 -46.89 26.26 28.70
CA THR A 119 -48.14 26.83 28.18
C THR A 119 -49.20 26.82 29.29
N CYS A 120 -49.78 27.98 29.59
CA CYS A 120 -50.90 28.05 30.54
C CYS A 120 -52.12 27.31 29.96
N THR A 121 -52.70 26.39 30.73
CA THR A 121 -53.86 25.60 30.29
C THR A 121 -55.17 26.39 30.23
N ARG A 122 -55.22 27.60 30.80
CA ARG A 122 -56.42 28.46 30.82
C ARG A 122 -56.44 29.50 29.70
N CYS A 123 -55.32 30.18 29.47
CA CYS A 123 -55.23 31.27 28.50
C CYS A 123 -54.31 30.97 27.31
N SER A 124 -53.66 29.79 27.28
CA SER A 124 -52.69 29.38 26.26
C SER A 124 -51.45 30.28 26.15
N ALA A 125 -51.25 31.23 27.07
CA ALA A 125 -50.07 32.07 27.08
C ALA A 125 -48.82 31.25 27.44
N THR A 126 -47.71 31.55 26.77
CA THR A 126 -46.39 31.03 27.11
C THR A 126 -45.85 31.78 28.32
N ILE A 127 -45.62 31.07 29.43
CA ILE A 127 -45.16 31.63 30.70
C ILE A 127 -43.96 30.86 31.22
N LEU A 128 -43.13 31.50 32.04
CA LEU A 128 -42.03 30.81 32.72
C LEU A 128 -42.57 29.80 33.73
N CYS A 129 -42.01 28.60 33.77
CA CYS A 129 -42.40 27.51 34.65
C CYS A 129 -42.42 27.94 36.12
N GLY A 130 -41.40 28.69 36.57
CA GLY A 130 -41.34 29.24 37.92
C GLY A 130 -42.45 30.25 38.25
N ASN A 131 -43.09 30.83 37.24
CA ASN A 131 -44.13 31.86 37.39
C ASN A 131 -45.54 31.32 37.14
N VAL A 132 -45.70 30.02 36.84
CA VAL A 132 -47.01 29.41 36.53
C VAL A 132 -48.01 29.65 37.65
N CYS A 133 -47.62 29.41 38.90
CA CYS A 133 -48.52 29.59 40.04
C CYS A 133 -48.87 31.07 40.28
N VAL A 134 -47.94 31.99 40.04
CA VAL A 134 -48.19 33.43 40.16
C VAL A 134 -49.19 33.86 39.10
N HIS A 135 -48.96 33.49 37.84
CA HIS A 135 -49.84 33.77 36.72
C HIS A 135 -51.27 33.23 36.93
N LEU A 136 -51.42 32.00 37.41
CA LEU A 136 -52.73 31.40 37.69
C LEU A 136 -53.46 32.07 38.85
N ARG A 137 -52.74 32.52 39.89
CA ARG A 137 -53.33 33.30 41.00
C ARG A 137 -53.79 34.68 40.57
N SER A 138 -53.13 35.28 39.58
CA SER A 138 -53.53 36.55 38.98
C SER A 138 -54.67 36.40 37.95
N ASP A 139 -55.33 35.24 37.89
CA ASP A 139 -56.39 34.88 36.94
C ASP A 139 -56.02 35.19 35.48
N CYS A 140 -54.74 34.96 35.12
CA CYS A 140 -54.19 35.26 33.80
C CYS A 140 -54.22 36.76 33.39
N SER A 141 -54.42 37.68 34.34
CA SER A 141 -54.71 39.10 34.06
C SER A 141 -53.49 39.97 33.73
N GLU A 142 -52.27 39.54 34.07
CA GLU A 142 -51.06 40.40 34.03
C GLU A 142 -50.46 40.65 32.64
N PHE A 143 -51.06 40.17 31.55
CA PHE A 143 -50.49 40.33 30.20
C PHE A 143 -51.41 41.02 29.17
N ILE A 144 -52.50 41.67 29.61
CA ILE A 144 -53.22 42.64 28.78
C ILE A 144 -52.64 44.04 29.06
N LEU A 145 -51.72 44.49 28.22
CA LEU A 145 -51.12 45.81 28.37
C LEU A 145 -52.12 46.92 27.94
N ARG A 146 -52.46 47.76 28.93
CA ARG A 146 -52.52 49.23 28.88
C ARG A 146 -53.87 49.92 28.54
N GLY A 147 -54.38 50.72 29.49
CA GLY A 147 -55.35 51.79 29.22
C GLY A 147 -56.00 52.46 30.46
N SER A 148 -55.46 53.62 30.85
CA SER A 148 -56.09 54.74 31.60
C SER A 148 -56.68 54.54 33.00
N SER A 149 -56.26 55.42 33.93
CA SER A 149 -57.18 56.47 34.42
C SER A 149 -56.43 57.57 35.20
N GLU A 150 -56.71 58.81 34.80
CA GLU A 150 -56.46 60.04 35.54
C GLU A 150 -57.41 60.13 36.74
N GLY A 151 -56.97 60.82 37.79
CA GLY A 151 -57.83 61.16 38.93
C GLY A 151 -57.15 62.14 39.90
N GLN A 152 -57.29 63.44 39.64
CA GLN A 152 -57.17 64.52 40.63
C GLN A 152 -58.43 64.56 41.52
N PRO A 153 -58.42 65.05 42.80
CA PRO A 153 -58.40 66.51 43.05
C PRO A 153 -57.87 67.06 44.42
N LYS A 154 -57.38 68.32 44.34
CA LYS A 154 -57.45 69.47 45.28
C LYS A 154 -57.06 69.35 46.76
N GLU A 155 -56.04 70.13 47.18
CA GLU A 155 -55.95 70.81 48.49
C GLU A 155 -54.84 71.91 48.49
N ALA A 156 -55.23 73.19 48.61
CA ALA A 156 -54.35 74.35 48.33
C ALA A 156 -53.50 74.85 49.52
N SER A 157 -53.66 74.30 50.73
CA SER A 157 -52.84 74.66 51.90
C SER A 157 -51.71 73.64 52.16
N SER A 158 -51.92 72.37 51.81
CA SER A 158 -50.91 71.32 51.81
C SER A 158 -49.96 71.40 50.61
N LEU A 159 -50.38 72.09 49.53
CA LEU A 159 -49.65 72.23 48.27
C LEU A 159 -48.32 72.99 48.39
N ARG A 160 -48.20 73.98 49.26
CA ARG A 160 -46.95 74.75 49.42
C ARG A 160 -45.87 73.96 50.14
N THR A 161 -46.23 73.19 51.16
CA THR A 161 -45.30 72.26 51.84
C THR A 161 -44.90 71.13 50.90
N LEU A 162 -45.86 70.61 50.12
CA LEU A 162 -45.60 69.61 49.09
C LEU A 162 -44.67 70.17 48.00
N GLU A 163 -44.94 71.36 47.46
CA GLU A 163 -44.10 72.03 46.46
C GLU A 163 -42.68 72.25 46.96
N THR A 164 -42.52 72.65 48.23
CA THR A 164 -41.18 72.86 48.83
C THR A 164 -40.44 71.53 48.93
N LEU A 165 -41.08 70.46 49.43
CA LEU A 165 -40.50 69.12 49.47
C LEU A 165 -40.21 68.54 48.08
N PHE A 166 -41.07 68.83 47.09
CA PHE A 166 -40.86 68.45 45.69
C PHE A 166 -39.69 69.21 45.08
N CYS A 167 -39.55 70.51 45.35
CA CYS A 167 -38.43 71.32 44.88
C CYS A 167 -37.10 70.91 45.54
N GLU A 168 -37.12 70.61 46.83
CA GLU A 168 -35.96 70.09 47.57
C GLU A 168 -35.58 68.69 47.05
N GLY A 169 -36.54 67.78 46.91
CA GLY A 169 -36.32 66.44 46.35
C GLY A 169 -35.83 66.49 44.89
N ALA A 170 -36.36 67.41 44.08
CA ALA A 170 -35.89 67.62 42.70
C ALA A 170 -34.47 68.18 42.67
N SER A 171 -34.13 69.06 43.61
CA SER A 171 -32.78 69.63 43.73
C SER A 171 -31.76 68.57 44.19
N GLU A 172 -32.13 67.71 45.15
CA GLU A 172 -31.30 66.58 45.59
C GLU A 172 -31.13 65.55 44.47
N MET A 173 -32.21 65.22 43.75
CA MET A 173 -32.15 64.31 42.61
C MET A 173 -31.27 64.86 41.49
N LYS A 174 -31.36 66.17 41.21
CA LYS A 174 -30.49 66.85 40.24
C LYS A 174 -29.02 66.77 40.67
N ALA A 175 -28.72 67.00 41.95
CA ALA A 175 -27.35 66.90 42.47
C ALA A 175 -26.79 65.46 42.34
N LYS A 176 -27.58 64.44 42.72
CA LYS A 176 -27.19 63.03 42.56
C LYS A 176 -27.00 62.65 41.10
N LEU A 177 -27.89 63.08 40.20
CA LEU A 177 -27.76 62.85 38.75
C LEU A 177 -26.50 63.51 38.18
N GLN A 178 -26.15 64.72 38.64
CA GLN A 178 -24.91 65.38 38.21
C GLN A 178 -23.65 64.61 38.62
N VAL A 179 -23.64 64.03 39.83
CA VAL A 179 -22.54 63.16 40.28
C VAL A 179 -22.44 61.92 39.38
N VAL A 180 -23.55 61.23 39.12
CA VAL A 180 -23.59 60.05 38.24
C VAL A 180 -23.12 60.38 36.82
N VAL A 181 -23.51 61.54 36.28
CA VAL A 181 -23.04 61.99 34.96
C VAL A 181 -21.53 62.22 34.94
N ALA A 182 -20.97 62.81 35.99
CA ALA A 182 -19.53 63.03 36.11
C ALA A 182 -18.76 61.69 36.23
N GLU A 183 -19.26 60.76 37.03
CA GLU A 183 -18.70 59.40 37.17
C GLU A 183 -18.75 58.63 35.86
N ASN A 184 -19.89 58.65 35.15
CA ASN A 184 -20.02 58.02 33.84
C ASN A 184 -19.04 58.62 32.82
N LYS A 185 -18.82 59.94 32.84
CA LYS A 185 -17.84 60.57 31.97
C LYS A 185 -16.42 60.05 32.24
N ALA A 186 -16.03 59.97 33.52
CA ALA A 186 -14.72 59.42 33.90
C ALA A 186 -14.59 57.94 33.50
N GLN A 187 -15.66 57.15 33.63
CA GLN A 187 -15.67 55.75 33.18
C GLN A 187 -15.52 55.62 31.67
N ILE A 188 -16.17 56.50 30.88
CA ILE A 188 -16.01 56.51 29.41
C ILE A 188 -14.57 56.84 29.02
N GLU A 189 -13.94 57.81 29.68
CA GLU A 189 -12.53 58.15 29.47
C GLU A 189 -11.60 56.96 29.77
N ALA A 190 -11.82 56.27 30.90
CA ALA A 190 -11.07 55.06 31.25
C ALA A 190 -11.30 53.91 30.25
N LEU A 191 -12.53 53.71 29.76
CA LEU A 191 -12.83 52.70 28.74
C LEU A 191 -12.13 53.01 27.42
N ASN A 192 -12.03 54.28 27.03
CA ASN A 192 -11.30 54.70 25.83
C ASN A 192 -9.80 54.42 25.96
N GLU A 193 -9.21 54.66 27.14
CA GLU A 193 -7.80 54.35 27.42
C GLU A 193 -7.51 52.83 27.37
N ILE A 194 -8.40 52.03 27.96
CA ILE A 194 -8.32 50.56 27.89
C ILE A 194 -8.44 50.10 26.42
N SER A 195 -9.40 50.64 25.67
CA SER A 195 -9.59 50.32 24.26
C SER A 195 -8.33 50.60 23.45
N HIS A 196 -7.72 51.77 23.65
CA HIS A 196 -6.46 52.13 23.00
C HIS A 196 -5.32 51.17 23.36
N SER A 197 -5.18 50.85 24.65
CA SER A 197 -4.17 49.91 25.13
C SER A 197 -4.35 48.50 24.54
N VAL A 198 -5.60 48.02 24.44
CA VAL A 198 -5.94 46.74 23.81
C VAL A 198 -5.61 46.74 22.33
N SER A 199 -5.89 47.83 21.61
CA SER A 199 -5.49 47.96 20.21
C SER A 199 -3.97 47.91 20.05
N THR A 200 -3.22 48.67 20.85
CA THR A 200 -1.74 48.64 20.80
C THR A 200 -1.17 47.26 21.11
N LEU A 201 -1.75 46.54 22.09
CA LEU A 201 -1.36 45.16 22.39
C LEU A 201 -1.71 44.20 21.25
N GLY A 202 -2.85 44.40 20.58
CA GLY A 202 -3.25 43.66 19.39
C GLY A 202 -2.23 43.82 18.26
N ASP A 203 -1.88 45.06 17.95
CA ASP A 203 -0.88 45.37 16.91
C ASP A 203 0.50 44.79 17.26
N ALA A 204 0.92 44.87 18.52
CA ALA A 204 2.17 44.29 18.98
C ALA A 204 2.19 42.75 18.84
N LEU A 205 1.08 42.09 19.16
CA LEU A 205 0.94 40.64 19.02
C LEU A 205 0.95 40.21 17.55
N GLU A 206 0.24 40.94 16.68
CA GLU A 206 0.22 40.67 15.24
C GLU A 206 1.61 40.79 14.64
N ASN A 207 2.34 41.87 14.95
CA ASN A 207 3.71 42.05 14.51
C ASN A 207 4.64 40.92 14.99
N LYS A 208 4.51 40.49 16.25
CA LYS A 208 5.31 39.36 16.78
C LYS A 208 4.98 38.05 16.08
N PHE A 209 3.73 37.83 15.70
CA PHE A 209 3.33 36.64 14.96
C PHE A 209 3.94 36.65 13.55
N VAL A 210 3.91 37.79 12.87
CA VAL A 210 4.53 37.96 11.54
C VAL A 210 6.04 37.75 11.62
N GLU A 211 6.74 38.36 12.59
CA GLU A 211 8.18 38.15 12.81
C GLU A 211 8.52 36.68 13.04
N ALA A 212 7.76 35.98 13.89
CA ALA A 212 7.97 34.56 14.18
C ALA A 212 7.71 33.66 12.94
N ALA A 213 6.69 34.00 12.15
CA ALA A 213 6.37 33.30 10.90
C ALA A 213 7.48 33.48 9.86
N ASP A 214 8.01 34.69 9.70
CA ASP A 214 9.12 34.96 8.78
C ASP A 214 10.42 34.27 9.21
N GLN A 215 10.77 34.32 10.50
CA GLN A 215 11.92 33.58 11.02
C GLN A 215 11.80 32.07 10.80
N SER A 216 10.60 31.51 11.03
CA SER A 216 10.33 30.09 10.78
C SER A 216 10.46 29.76 9.30
N ARG A 217 9.95 30.61 8.41
CA ARG A 217 10.03 30.46 6.96
C ARG A 217 11.47 30.49 6.46
N GLU A 218 12.28 31.43 6.95
CA GLU A 218 13.71 31.52 6.62
C GLU A 218 14.51 30.33 7.15
N SER A 219 14.22 29.87 8.38
CA SER A 219 14.85 28.68 8.93
C SER A 219 14.50 27.43 8.12
N LEU A 220 13.22 27.28 7.74
CA LEU A 220 12.77 26.16 6.93
C LEU A 220 13.41 26.18 5.54
N ALA A 221 13.48 27.35 4.90
CA ALA A 221 14.12 27.51 3.59
C ALA A 221 15.61 27.12 3.62
N ARG A 222 16.34 27.52 4.68
CA ARG A 222 17.73 27.11 4.88
C ARG A 222 17.86 25.59 5.05
N ASN A 223 17.07 25.00 5.95
CA ASN A 223 17.09 23.57 6.21
C ASN A 223 16.75 22.76 4.93
N VAL A 224 15.74 23.17 4.17
CA VAL A 224 15.38 22.53 2.90
C VAL A 224 16.53 22.66 1.88
N GLY A 225 17.20 23.81 1.81
CA GLY A 225 18.37 24.01 0.96
C GLY A 225 19.53 23.09 1.33
N ASP A 226 19.81 22.93 2.63
CA ASP A 226 20.88 22.07 3.13
C ASP A 226 20.58 20.58 2.89
N VAL A 227 19.35 20.14 3.16
CA VAL A 227 18.91 18.77 2.87
C VAL A 227 18.97 18.48 1.37
N SER A 228 18.50 19.41 0.52
CA SER A 228 18.56 19.27 -0.94
C SER A 228 20.00 19.11 -1.44
N ARG A 229 20.94 19.89 -0.88
CA ARG A 229 22.36 19.76 -1.21
C ARG A 229 22.95 18.43 -0.75
N ALA A 230 22.63 17.99 0.46
CA ALA A 230 23.11 16.71 0.99
C ALA A 230 22.60 15.53 0.15
N VAL A 231 21.30 15.49 -0.16
CA VAL A 231 20.69 14.47 -1.02
C VAL A 231 21.33 14.47 -2.41
N LYS A 232 21.58 15.66 -2.99
CA LYS A 232 22.22 15.76 -4.31
C LYS A 232 23.63 15.17 -4.31
N GLU A 233 24.42 15.40 -3.27
CA GLU A 233 25.78 14.86 -3.19
C GLU A 233 25.75 13.33 -2.98
N GLU A 234 24.89 12.84 -2.09
CA GLU A 234 24.76 11.40 -1.80
C GLU A 234 24.28 10.62 -3.04
N VAL A 235 23.32 11.16 -3.79
CA VAL A 235 22.86 10.58 -5.06
C VAL A 235 23.99 10.55 -6.10
N LYS A 236 24.79 11.62 -6.17
CA LYS A 236 25.91 11.69 -7.10
C LYS A 236 26.99 10.67 -6.76
N GLU A 237 27.40 10.58 -5.49
CA GLU A 237 28.37 9.58 -5.04
C GLU A 237 27.89 8.15 -5.31
N CYS A 238 26.61 7.86 -5.08
CA CYS A 238 26.01 6.55 -5.37
C CYS A 238 26.02 6.23 -6.87
N LEU A 239 25.74 7.22 -7.71
CA LEU A 239 25.77 7.08 -9.17
C LEU A 239 27.21 6.84 -9.67
N ASP A 240 28.17 7.61 -9.18
CA ASP A 240 29.58 7.47 -9.53
C ASP A 240 30.13 6.10 -9.12
N ALA A 241 29.81 5.63 -7.90
CA ALA A 241 30.18 4.29 -7.44
C ALA A 241 29.53 3.18 -8.27
N SER A 242 28.29 3.37 -8.72
CA SER A 242 27.59 2.42 -9.58
C SER A 242 28.20 2.35 -10.98
N ASN A 243 28.54 3.51 -11.56
CA ASN A 243 29.22 3.59 -12.86
C ASN A 243 30.59 2.91 -12.82
N SER A 244 31.39 3.14 -11.76
CA SER A 244 32.68 2.46 -11.61
C SER A 244 32.55 0.94 -11.56
N LYS A 245 31.51 0.40 -10.92
CA LYS A 245 31.22 -1.05 -10.93
C LYS A 245 30.82 -1.55 -12.32
N LEU A 246 30.06 -0.77 -13.08
CA LEU A 246 29.69 -1.11 -14.45
C LEU A 246 30.91 -1.13 -15.36
N ASP A 247 31.85 -0.21 -15.18
CA ASP A 247 33.12 -0.20 -15.92
C ASP A 247 33.95 -1.46 -15.60
N GLU A 248 34.07 -1.84 -14.32
CA GLU A 248 34.77 -3.06 -13.91
C GLU A 248 34.14 -4.34 -14.52
N ILE A 249 32.81 -4.42 -14.52
CA ILE A 249 32.07 -5.52 -15.16
C ILE A 249 32.34 -5.53 -16.67
N THR A 250 32.32 -4.36 -17.30
CA THR A 250 32.55 -4.21 -18.74
C THR A 250 33.96 -4.67 -19.11
N GLU A 251 34.99 -4.28 -18.34
CA GLU A 251 36.36 -4.74 -18.52
C GLU A 251 36.49 -6.26 -18.35
N LYS A 252 35.86 -6.83 -17.31
CA LYS A 252 35.86 -8.28 -17.09
C LYS A 252 35.24 -9.03 -18.27
N VAL A 253 34.08 -8.59 -18.77
CA VAL A 253 33.41 -9.17 -19.93
C VAL A 253 34.27 -9.05 -21.19
N ASN A 254 34.89 -7.89 -21.41
CA ASN A 254 35.78 -7.65 -22.54
C ASN A 254 37.04 -8.52 -22.47
N SER A 255 37.52 -8.88 -21.28
CA SER A 255 38.67 -9.79 -21.10
C SER A 255 38.30 -11.28 -21.27
N LEU A 256 37.08 -11.67 -20.89
CA LEU A 256 36.59 -13.05 -21.02
C LEU A 256 36.42 -13.47 -22.48
N THR A 257 35.96 -12.55 -23.34
CA THR A 257 35.70 -12.82 -24.76
C THR A 257 36.94 -13.31 -25.53
N PRO A 258 38.10 -12.63 -25.50
CA PRO A 258 39.31 -13.12 -26.18
C PRO A 258 39.89 -14.38 -25.51
N ASN A 259 39.83 -14.48 -24.18
CA ASN A 259 40.32 -15.67 -23.47
C ASN A 259 39.53 -16.92 -23.89
N PHE A 260 38.20 -16.84 -23.91
CA PHE A 260 37.34 -17.93 -24.37
C PHE A 260 37.61 -18.30 -25.83
N ARG A 261 37.78 -17.30 -26.71
CA ARG A 261 38.16 -17.54 -28.11
C ARG A 261 39.50 -18.29 -28.20
N GLN A 262 40.52 -17.85 -27.46
CA GLN A 262 41.83 -18.48 -27.46
C GLN A 262 41.78 -19.92 -26.94
N ASP A 263 41.01 -20.17 -25.88
CA ASP A 263 40.84 -21.51 -25.32
C ASP A 263 40.20 -22.46 -26.34
N VAL A 264 39.14 -22.01 -27.03
CA VAL A 264 38.49 -22.77 -28.10
C VAL A 264 39.46 -23.04 -29.26
N GLU A 265 40.20 -22.04 -29.72
CA GLU A 265 41.19 -22.20 -30.79
C GLU A 265 42.30 -23.18 -30.40
N SER A 266 42.76 -23.13 -29.15
CA SER A 266 43.79 -24.04 -28.64
C SER A 266 43.28 -25.49 -28.54
N ALA A 267 42.05 -25.68 -28.07
CA ALA A 267 41.41 -26.98 -27.97
C ALA A 267 41.16 -27.60 -29.34
N LEU A 268 40.71 -26.77 -30.30
CA LEU A 268 40.51 -27.18 -31.68
C LEU A 268 41.83 -27.64 -32.31
N ARG A 269 42.92 -26.88 -32.13
CA ARG A 269 44.26 -27.25 -32.64
C ARG A 269 44.74 -28.58 -32.07
N LYS A 270 44.66 -28.76 -30.73
CA LYS A 270 45.00 -30.03 -30.08
C LYS A 270 44.18 -31.21 -30.60
N SER A 271 42.91 -30.98 -30.92
CA SER A 271 42.04 -32.00 -31.52
C SER A 271 42.51 -32.37 -32.93
N TYR A 272 42.80 -31.38 -33.77
CA TYR A 272 43.35 -31.60 -35.11
C TYR A 272 44.66 -32.37 -35.09
N ASP A 273 45.60 -32.01 -34.19
CA ASP A 273 46.89 -32.69 -34.06
C ASP A 273 46.70 -34.17 -33.68
N LYS A 274 45.79 -34.47 -32.73
CA LYS A 274 45.43 -35.85 -32.37
C LYS A 274 44.80 -36.62 -33.53
N VAL A 275 43.92 -35.98 -34.30
CA VAL A 275 43.30 -36.59 -35.49
C VAL A 275 44.37 -36.92 -36.54
N ALA A 276 45.31 -36.00 -36.79
CA ALA A 276 46.42 -36.23 -37.72
C ALA A 276 47.34 -37.37 -37.24
N GLU A 277 47.70 -37.39 -35.96
CA GLU A 277 48.50 -38.47 -35.36
C GLU A 277 47.81 -39.83 -35.49
N ASN A 278 46.51 -39.89 -35.21
CA ASN A 278 45.71 -41.10 -35.39
C ASN A 278 45.64 -41.52 -36.86
N GLY A 279 45.54 -40.57 -37.79
CA GLY A 279 45.61 -40.83 -39.23
C GLY A 279 46.91 -41.53 -39.63
N LEU A 280 48.06 -41.01 -39.18
CA LEU A 280 49.37 -41.64 -39.43
C LEU A 280 49.45 -43.04 -38.82
N LYS A 281 48.94 -43.25 -37.60
CA LYS A 281 48.89 -44.59 -36.98
C LYS A 281 48.04 -45.57 -37.79
N ILE A 282 46.90 -45.12 -38.32
CA ILE A 282 46.04 -45.95 -39.18
C ILE A 282 46.79 -46.34 -40.46
N GLU A 283 47.49 -45.41 -41.09
CA GLU A 283 48.26 -45.69 -42.32
C GLU A 283 49.39 -46.71 -42.07
N VAL A 284 50.11 -46.58 -40.96
CA VAL A 284 51.12 -47.57 -40.53
C VAL A 284 50.49 -48.94 -40.28
N LEU A 285 49.35 -49.00 -39.61
CA LEU A 285 48.64 -50.27 -39.41
C LEU A 285 48.20 -50.89 -40.75
N GLN A 286 47.72 -50.07 -41.69
CA GLN A 286 47.26 -50.52 -42.99
C GLN A 286 48.41 -51.10 -43.84
N THR A 287 49.58 -50.46 -43.84
CA THR A 287 50.77 -51.03 -44.49
C THR A 287 51.18 -52.37 -43.87
N LYS A 288 51.11 -52.50 -42.54
CA LYS A 288 51.43 -53.76 -41.84
C LYS A 288 50.43 -54.87 -42.16
N ILE A 289 49.14 -54.55 -42.24
CA ILE A 289 48.09 -55.48 -42.69
C ILE A 289 48.41 -55.96 -44.11
N ASN A 290 48.72 -55.05 -45.03
CA ASN A 290 49.04 -55.39 -46.42
C ASN A 290 50.30 -56.28 -46.51
N GLN A 291 51.35 -55.98 -45.75
CA GLN A 291 52.54 -56.83 -45.67
C GLN A 291 52.23 -58.24 -45.15
N ASN A 292 51.43 -58.34 -44.09
CA ASN A 292 51.00 -59.62 -43.55
C ASN A 292 50.15 -60.39 -44.56
N HIS A 293 49.24 -59.72 -45.25
CA HIS A 293 48.44 -60.30 -46.32
C HIS A 293 49.33 -60.90 -47.44
N HIS A 294 50.36 -60.17 -47.89
CA HIS A 294 51.32 -60.69 -48.87
C HIS A 294 52.12 -61.89 -48.36
N LYS A 295 52.52 -61.90 -47.07
CA LYS A 295 53.22 -63.06 -46.47
C LYS A 295 52.32 -64.29 -46.42
N VAL A 296 51.06 -64.11 -46.06
CA VAL A 296 50.06 -65.20 -46.04
C VAL A 296 49.84 -65.75 -47.44
N LEU A 297 49.66 -64.88 -48.44
CA LEU A 297 49.53 -65.29 -49.84
C LEU A 297 50.75 -66.11 -50.31
N ARG A 298 51.97 -65.64 -50.07
CA ARG A 298 53.18 -66.38 -50.42
C ARG A 298 53.26 -67.74 -49.74
N SER A 299 52.92 -67.80 -48.45
CA SER A 299 52.88 -69.07 -47.70
C SER A 299 51.86 -70.03 -48.32
N PHE A 300 50.72 -69.51 -48.77
CA PHE A 300 49.69 -70.28 -49.46
C PHE A 300 50.19 -70.81 -50.82
N GLU A 301 50.84 -69.97 -51.61
CA GLU A 301 51.47 -70.36 -52.89
C GLU A 301 52.57 -71.42 -52.70
N GLU A 302 53.41 -71.28 -51.67
CA GLU A 302 54.45 -72.27 -51.33
C GLU A 302 53.85 -73.63 -50.94
N VAL A 303 52.79 -73.61 -50.12
CA VAL A 303 52.03 -74.82 -49.78
C VAL A 303 51.43 -75.45 -51.02
N GLN A 304 50.81 -74.65 -51.89
CA GLN A 304 50.23 -75.12 -53.14
C GLN A 304 51.29 -75.75 -54.07
N ALA A 305 52.45 -75.12 -54.24
CA ALA A 305 53.55 -75.65 -55.04
C ALA A 305 54.10 -76.98 -54.48
N ARG A 306 54.24 -77.11 -53.14
CA ARG A 306 54.66 -78.36 -52.50
C ARG A 306 53.64 -79.48 -52.67
N ILE A 307 52.35 -79.16 -52.66
CA ILE A 307 51.29 -80.13 -52.95
C ILE A 307 51.42 -80.63 -54.39
N SER A 308 51.71 -79.74 -55.35
CA SER A 308 51.90 -80.11 -56.76
C SER A 308 53.17 -80.94 -57.03
N LEU A 309 54.26 -80.72 -56.29
CA LEU A 309 55.56 -81.39 -56.50
C LEU A 309 55.68 -82.76 -55.82
N ASN A 310 54.81 -83.11 -54.86
CA ASN A 310 54.98 -84.30 -54.04
C ASN A 310 53.70 -85.17 -53.96
N ALA A 311 53.10 -85.43 -55.11
CA ALA A 311 52.23 -86.58 -55.31
C ALA A 311 53.08 -87.87 -55.43
N GLY A 312 53.88 -88.17 -54.40
CA GLY A 312 54.55 -89.45 -54.26
C GLY A 312 53.54 -90.51 -53.89
N PHE A 313 53.03 -91.25 -54.87
CA PHE A 313 52.26 -92.47 -54.60
C PHE A 313 53.20 -93.48 -53.92
N CYS A 314 52.81 -93.96 -52.74
CA CYS A 314 53.52 -95.05 -52.09
C CYS A 314 52.96 -96.37 -52.63
N HIS A 315 53.70 -97.01 -53.54
CA HIS A 315 53.31 -98.29 -54.12
C HIS A 315 53.76 -99.42 -53.18
N PHE A 316 52.82 -100.25 -52.72
CA PHE A 316 53.09 -101.40 -51.86
C PHE A 316 52.90 -102.67 -52.69
N SER A 317 53.99 -103.41 -52.93
CA SER A 317 53.95 -104.72 -53.55
C SER A 317 53.91 -105.82 -52.48
N ILE A 318 53.01 -106.79 -52.65
CA ILE A 318 52.94 -108.00 -51.83
C ILE A 318 53.59 -109.11 -52.65
N THR A 319 54.79 -109.53 -52.26
CA THR A 319 55.48 -110.70 -52.84
C THR A 319 54.88 -112.00 -52.28
N ASP A 320 54.78 -113.04 -53.12
CA ASP A 320 54.28 -114.38 -52.77
C ASP A 320 52.81 -114.47 -52.32
N LEU A 321 51.93 -113.68 -52.94
CA LEU A 321 50.48 -113.75 -52.69
C LEU A 321 49.90 -115.18 -52.88
N SER A 322 50.48 -115.99 -53.75
CA SER A 322 49.98 -117.32 -54.10
C SER A 322 50.13 -118.36 -52.98
N THR A 323 51.19 -118.31 -52.18
CA THR A 323 51.38 -119.20 -51.02
C THR A 323 50.43 -118.84 -49.88
N GLU A 324 50.12 -117.55 -49.75
CA GLU A 324 49.39 -117.04 -48.62
C GLU A 324 47.89 -117.08 -48.85
N ILE A 325 47.41 -116.93 -50.10
CA ILE A 325 46.03 -117.30 -50.45
C ILE A 325 45.79 -118.78 -50.11
N ARG A 326 46.78 -119.65 -50.37
CA ARG A 326 46.69 -121.09 -50.04
C ARG A 326 46.66 -121.31 -48.52
N TYR A 327 47.41 -120.53 -47.75
CA TYR A 327 47.33 -120.53 -46.28
C TYR A 327 45.98 -120.05 -45.77
N VAL A 328 45.42 -118.99 -46.35
CA VAL A 328 44.11 -118.44 -45.99
C VAL A 328 42.97 -119.43 -46.29
N LEU A 329 43.03 -120.15 -47.41
CA LEU A 329 42.07 -121.22 -47.74
C LEU A 329 42.01 -122.32 -46.66
N ASN A 330 43.13 -122.61 -46.00
CA ASN A 330 43.18 -123.62 -44.95
C ASN A 330 42.91 -123.08 -43.54
N ASN A 331 43.20 -121.80 -43.26
CA ASN A 331 43.20 -121.24 -41.90
C ASN A 331 42.21 -120.07 -41.70
N GLY A 332 41.40 -119.74 -42.71
CA GLY A 332 40.31 -118.74 -42.65
C GLY A 332 40.73 -117.27 -42.76
N SER A 333 41.93 -116.87 -42.33
CA SER A 333 42.45 -115.51 -42.51
C SER A 333 43.97 -115.39 -42.39
N VAL A 334 44.55 -114.32 -42.95
CA VAL A 334 45.94 -113.92 -42.74
C VAL A 334 46.07 -112.40 -42.71
N VAL A 335 46.94 -111.88 -41.84
CA VAL A 335 47.31 -110.47 -41.80
C VAL A 335 48.71 -110.32 -42.37
N PHE A 336 48.84 -109.64 -43.50
CA PHE A 336 50.12 -109.18 -43.99
C PHE A 336 50.50 -107.89 -43.28
N LYS A 337 51.72 -107.84 -42.74
CA LYS A 337 52.29 -106.60 -42.20
C LYS A 337 53.57 -106.31 -42.98
N CYS A 338 53.61 -105.14 -43.62
CA CYS A 338 54.85 -104.66 -44.22
C CYS A 338 55.77 -104.09 -43.13
N GLY A 339 57.03 -103.83 -43.50
CA GLY A 339 57.96 -103.09 -42.65
C GLY A 339 57.40 -101.75 -42.19
N ARG A 340 57.99 -101.16 -41.13
CA ARG A 340 57.63 -99.80 -40.73
C ARG A 340 57.97 -98.84 -41.87
N VAL A 341 57.02 -97.99 -42.24
CA VAL A 341 57.23 -96.86 -43.15
C VAL A 341 56.91 -95.56 -42.43
N TYR A 342 57.69 -94.53 -42.74
CA TYR A 342 57.48 -93.17 -42.25
C TYR A 342 56.80 -92.36 -43.34
N LEU A 343 55.59 -91.88 -43.08
CA LEU A 343 54.79 -91.08 -44.01
C LEU A 343 54.38 -89.79 -43.33
N ARG A 344 54.86 -88.66 -43.85
CA ARG A 344 54.55 -87.29 -43.38
C ARG A 344 54.69 -87.11 -41.85
N GLY A 345 55.76 -87.65 -41.26
CA GLY A 345 56.05 -87.52 -39.83
C GLY A 345 55.44 -88.60 -38.93
N TYR A 346 54.62 -89.50 -39.48
CA TYR A 346 54.03 -90.62 -38.73
C TYR A 346 54.76 -91.93 -39.06
N CYS A 347 55.14 -92.71 -38.03
CA CYS A 347 55.67 -94.07 -38.18
C CYS A 347 54.53 -95.07 -38.17
N MET A 348 54.24 -95.70 -39.30
CA MET A 348 53.14 -96.67 -39.41
C MET A 348 53.61 -98.01 -39.98
N ARG A 349 52.83 -99.07 -39.72
CA ARG A 349 53.02 -100.41 -40.31
C ARG A 349 51.81 -100.74 -41.19
N PRO A 350 51.84 -100.39 -42.48
CA PRO A 350 50.78 -100.74 -43.40
C PRO A 350 50.72 -102.27 -43.55
N GLY A 351 49.51 -102.78 -43.69
CA GLY A 351 49.24 -104.20 -43.80
C GLY A 351 47.90 -104.45 -44.46
N VAL A 352 47.74 -105.64 -45.03
CA VAL A 352 46.50 -106.08 -45.68
C VAL A 352 45.98 -107.29 -44.93
N TYR A 353 44.70 -107.26 -44.56
CA TYR A 353 44.03 -108.39 -43.94
C TYR A 353 43.20 -109.12 -44.99
N LEU A 354 43.53 -110.39 -45.23
CA LEU A 354 42.75 -111.26 -46.11
C LEU A 354 41.96 -112.24 -45.26
N LYS A 355 40.66 -112.36 -45.52
CA LYS A 355 39.74 -113.28 -44.85
C LYS A 355 38.81 -113.88 -45.89
N ILE A 356 38.58 -115.18 -45.84
CA ILE A 356 37.57 -115.84 -46.67
C ILE A 356 36.23 -115.73 -45.95
N TYR A 357 35.21 -115.29 -46.68
CA TYR A 357 33.83 -115.24 -46.23
C TYR A 357 33.06 -116.45 -46.74
#